data_AF-A0A5F1S022-F1
#
_entry.id   AF-A0A5F1S022-F1
#
_cell.length_a   1.000
_cell.length_b   1.000
_cell.length_c   1.000
_cell.angle_alpha   90.00
_cell.angle_beta   90.00
_cell.angle_gamma   90.00
#
_symmetry.space_group_name_H-M   'P 1'
#
loop_
_entity.id
_entity.type
_entity.pdbx_description
1 polymer ?
#
loop_
_entity_poly.entity_id
_entity_poly.type
_entity_poly.pdbx_seq_one_letter_code
_entity_poly.pdbx_strand_id
1 'polypeptide(L)'
;MSAKIFPDWKKTRFCSLVKRIVTASFSLLLLTGVAQTQALPKLKIDRNAISVSGLSSGAFMASQLQVAYSSSFMGAGIVAGGPYFCAMGNLTYTGICMGQVPRVPPNPAMLFAAAETSSRIGAIDPLSNLGSKKIYIFSGTADTIVKQSAVDASVQFFKLARVPDSNLAYVSNYPAGHSFVSKVFGNLCPTNATPYINECVNDPPNTANDNNYDQAGAILQFIYGKLNQPAAKPTGKLRAFDQKLYGAANPVSSMADVGHVFIPDSCGKPRANCKLHVSIHGCRQSQQSIGDDWYTKLYLNNWADTNGIIVLYPQVNKSLRRPYNPRGCWDWWGFTGSNYAIKGAVQMDAIMKMIAALGAL
;
A
#
# COMPACT_ATOMS: atom_id res chain seq x y z
N MET A 1 20.07 59.35 36.73
CA MET A 1 20.05 60.56 37.60
C MET A 1 19.48 61.68 36.75
N SER A 2 18.33 62.30 36.98
CA SER A 2 17.57 62.50 38.20
C SER A 2 16.08 62.62 37.90
N ALA A 3 15.26 62.10 38.82
CA ALA A 3 13.83 62.37 38.90
C ALA A 3 13.56 63.77 39.49
N LYS A 4 12.49 64.43 39.05
CA LYS A 4 11.72 65.46 39.79
C LYS A 4 10.26 65.32 39.32
N ILE A 5 9.39 64.63 40.05
CA ILE A 5 8.59 65.08 41.21
C ILE A 5 7.50 66.09 40.80
N PHE A 6 6.25 65.60 40.83
CA PHE A 6 4.94 66.28 40.74
C PHE A 6 4.71 67.29 41.88
N PRO A 7 3.73 68.22 41.78
CA PRO A 7 2.32 68.01 42.22
C PRO A 7 1.32 68.85 41.38
N ASP A 8 0.02 68.97 41.61
CA ASP A 8 -1.06 68.14 42.13
C ASP A 8 -2.34 69.01 41.95
N TRP A 9 -3.50 68.36 41.91
CA TRP A 9 -4.81 68.87 42.31
C TRP A 9 -5.64 69.92 41.52
N LYS A 10 -6.76 69.37 41.01
CA LYS A 10 -8.18 69.65 41.41
C LYS A 10 -9.07 70.56 40.55
N LYS A 11 -10.17 69.89 40.16
CA LYS A 11 -11.59 70.31 40.15
C LYS A 11 -12.01 71.37 39.12
N THR A 12 -12.86 70.94 38.18
CA THR A 12 -14.25 71.43 38.12
C THR A 12 -15.14 70.50 37.30
N ARG A 13 -16.37 70.30 37.78
CA ARG A 13 -17.45 69.49 37.19
C ARG A 13 -18.05 70.23 35.99
N PHE A 14 -18.42 69.51 34.92
CA PHE A 14 -19.41 70.00 33.97
C PHE A 14 -20.39 68.90 33.55
N CYS A 15 -21.59 69.37 33.22
CA CYS A 15 -22.86 68.67 33.19
C CYS A 15 -22.99 67.53 32.17
N SER A 16 -23.94 66.67 32.51
CA SER A 16 -24.53 65.56 31.77
C SER A 16 -24.95 65.88 30.33
N LEU A 17 -24.57 65.00 29.41
CA LEU A 17 -25.34 64.74 28.20
C LEU A 17 -25.38 63.23 27.95
N VAL A 18 -26.50 62.60 28.26
CA VAL A 18 -26.76 61.18 28.00
C VAL A 18 -27.04 61.02 26.51
N LYS A 19 -26.06 60.50 25.74
CA LYS A 19 -26.28 59.97 24.39
C LYS A 19 -26.30 58.44 24.47
N ARG A 20 -27.45 57.85 24.15
CA ARG A 20 -27.63 56.40 23.95
C ARG A 20 -26.75 55.95 22.78
N ILE A 21 -25.71 55.18 23.06
CA ILE A 21 -24.94 54.46 22.04
C ILE A 21 -25.62 53.10 21.86
N VAL A 22 -26.26 52.89 20.72
CA VAL A 22 -26.67 51.56 20.28
C VAL A 22 -25.44 50.91 19.64
N THR A 23 -24.72 50.10 20.41
CA THR A 23 -23.69 49.20 19.88
C THR A 23 -24.38 48.06 19.13
N ALA A 24 -24.37 48.13 17.79
CA ALA A 24 -24.70 46.98 16.96
C ALA A 24 -23.52 45.99 16.97
N SER A 25 -23.64 44.95 17.79
CA SER A 25 -22.71 43.83 17.82
C SER A 25 -22.86 43.00 16.53
N PHE A 26 -21.93 43.15 15.59
CA PHE A 26 -21.77 42.21 14.48
C PHE A 26 -21.17 40.92 15.04
N SER A 27 -22.02 39.94 15.34
CA SER A 27 -21.59 38.58 15.65
C SER A 27 -21.00 37.95 14.39
N LEU A 28 -19.68 37.89 14.32
CA LEU A 28 -18.97 37.12 13.30
C LEU A 28 -19.18 35.63 13.61
N LEU A 29 -20.19 35.01 12.97
CA LEU A 29 -20.32 33.55 12.97
C LEU A 29 -19.11 32.97 12.22
N LEU A 30 -18.11 32.53 12.98
CA LEU A 30 -17.11 31.58 12.51
C LEU A 30 -17.86 30.28 12.19
N LEU A 31 -18.30 30.13 10.94
CA LEU A 31 -18.61 28.83 10.35
C LEU A 31 -17.30 28.04 10.32
N THR A 32 -17.00 27.33 11.40
CA THR A 32 -16.03 26.26 11.40
C THR A 32 -16.58 25.20 10.43
N GLY A 33 -16.11 25.25 9.18
CA GLY A 33 -16.36 24.20 8.22
C GLY A 33 -15.88 22.90 8.85
N VAL A 34 -16.83 22.04 9.25
CA VAL A 34 -16.52 20.68 9.66
C VAL A 34 -15.89 20.04 8.44
N ALA A 35 -14.58 19.82 8.47
CA ALA A 35 -13.88 19.11 7.41
C ALA A 35 -14.54 17.72 7.30
N GLN A 36 -15.36 17.54 6.28
CA GLN A 36 -16.10 16.32 6.07
C GLN A 36 -15.09 15.20 5.83
N THR A 37 -15.09 14.17 6.69
CA THR A 37 -14.21 13.01 6.54
C THR A 37 -14.46 12.37 5.18
N GLN A 38 -13.44 12.35 4.33
CA GLN A 38 -13.63 11.97 2.93
C GLN A 38 -13.66 10.45 2.81
N ALA A 39 -14.87 9.87 2.71
CA ALA A 39 -15.06 8.45 2.45
C ALA A 39 -14.69 8.06 1.00
N LEU A 40 -14.32 6.79 0.82
CA LEU A 40 -14.20 6.17 -0.49
C LEU A 40 -15.54 6.21 -1.23
N PRO A 41 -15.55 6.54 -2.53
CA PRO A 41 -16.77 6.49 -3.33
C PRO A 41 -17.17 5.04 -3.61
N LYS A 42 -18.47 4.76 -3.66
CA LYS A 42 -18.98 3.49 -4.17
C LYS A 42 -19.00 3.51 -5.69
N LEU A 43 -18.32 2.55 -6.33
CA LEU A 43 -18.15 2.45 -7.78
C LEU A 43 -18.69 1.11 -8.29
N LYS A 44 -18.80 0.97 -9.62
CA LYS A 44 -19.16 -0.29 -10.28
C LYS A 44 -17.88 -1.05 -10.63
N ILE A 45 -17.54 -2.02 -9.77
CA ILE A 45 -16.35 -2.84 -9.89
C ILE A 45 -16.76 -4.29 -10.16
N ASP A 46 -16.12 -4.92 -11.13
CA ASP A 46 -16.23 -6.35 -11.35
C ASP A 46 -15.57 -7.08 -10.17
N ARG A 47 -16.39 -7.77 -9.37
CA ARG A 47 -15.95 -8.48 -8.17
C ARG A 47 -15.01 -9.65 -8.48
N ASN A 48 -14.95 -10.10 -9.73
CA ASN A 48 -14.03 -11.13 -10.19
C ASN A 48 -12.69 -10.55 -10.73
N ALA A 49 -12.57 -9.22 -10.80
CA ALA A 49 -11.41 -8.53 -11.38
C ALA A 49 -10.60 -7.71 -10.35
N ILE A 50 -10.42 -8.29 -9.16
CA ILE A 50 -9.67 -7.67 -8.05
C ILE A 50 -8.29 -8.32 -7.96
N SER A 51 -7.23 -7.53 -7.89
CA SER A 51 -5.87 -8.01 -7.70
C SER A 51 -5.11 -7.15 -6.70
N VAL A 52 -3.96 -7.64 -6.25
CA VAL A 52 -3.11 -6.95 -5.27
C VAL A 52 -1.64 -7.04 -5.67
N SER A 53 -0.84 -6.01 -5.41
CA SER A 53 0.61 -6.15 -5.48
C SER A 53 1.30 -5.31 -4.42
N GLY A 54 2.57 -5.58 -4.17
CA GLY A 54 3.37 -4.75 -3.29
C GLY A 54 4.86 -5.06 -3.35
N LEU A 55 5.64 -4.21 -2.68
CA LEU A 55 7.08 -4.36 -2.48
C LEU A 55 7.38 -4.72 -1.02
N SER A 56 8.38 -5.57 -0.76
CA SER A 56 8.93 -5.76 0.59
C SER A 56 7.85 -6.20 1.60
N SER A 57 7.69 -5.50 2.73
CA SER A 57 6.56 -5.75 3.65
C SER A 57 5.19 -5.69 2.97
N GLY A 58 5.03 -4.84 1.95
CA GLY A 58 3.82 -4.78 1.14
C GLY A 58 3.65 -6.01 0.24
N ALA A 59 4.74 -6.64 -0.20
CA ALA A 59 4.71 -7.92 -0.90
C ALA A 59 4.33 -9.09 0.02
N PHE A 60 4.84 -9.10 1.26
CA PHE A 60 4.36 -10.04 2.30
C PHE A 60 2.86 -9.85 2.57
N MET A 61 2.39 -8.60 2.71
CA MET A 61 0.97 -8.30 2.87
C MET A 61 0.14 -8.71 1.65
N ALA A 62 0.63 -8.48 0.43
CA ALA A 62 -0.03 -8.93 -0.80
C ALA A 62 -0.15 -10.46 -0.83
N SER A 63 0.90 -11.19 -0.42
CA SER A 63 0.84 -12.64 -0.27
C SER A 63 -0.16 -13.07 0.82
N GLN A 64 -0.22 -12.36 1.95
CA GLN A 64 -1.21 -12.62 3.01
C GLN A 64 -2.64 -12.44 2.51
N LEU A 65 -2.94 -11.33 1.82
CA LEU A 65 -4.25 -11.08 1.22
C LEU A 65 -4.61 -12.14 0.16
N GLN A 66 -3.66 -12.49 -0.72
CA GLN A 66 -3.89 -13.47 -1.77
C GLN A 66 -4.20 -14.87 -1.23
N VAL A 67 -3.59 -15.26 -0.10
CA VAL A 67 -3.83 -16.57 0.54
C VAL A 67 -5.08 -16.53 1.42
N ALA A 68 -5.18 -15.52 2.30
CA ALA A 68 -6.28 -15.42 3.26
C ALA A 68 -7.65 -15.17 2.62
N TYR A 69 -7.67 -14.36 1.56
CA TYR A 69 -8.86 -13.93 0.82
C TYR A 69 -8.77 -14.35 -0.65
N SER A 70 -8.25 -15.55 -0.92
CA SER A 70 -8.06 -16.07 -2.28
C SER A 70 -9.34 -16.12 -3.13
N SER A 71 -10.53 -16.14 -2.52
CA SER A 71 -11.81 -16.02 -3.22
C SER A 71 -12.04 -14.63 -3.82
N SER A 72 -11.51 -13.57 -3.19
CA SER A 72 -11.68 -12.19 -3.64
C SER A 72 -10.64 -11.76 -4.67
N PHE A 73 -9.40 -12.25 -4.56
CA PHE A 73 -8.31 -11.85 -5.46
C PHE A 73 -8.13 -12.85 -6.61
N MET A 74 -8.12 -12.35 -7.85
CA MET A 74 -7.83 -13.13 -9.06
C MET A 74 -6.32 -13.36 -9.27
N GLY A 75 -5.48 -12.52 -8.67
CA GLY A 75 -4.04 -12.62 -8.78
C GLY A 75 -3.28 -11.61 -7.93
N ALA A 76 -1.98 -11.86 -7.77
CA ALA A 76 -1.10 -11.04 -6.96
C ALA A 76 0.28 -10.80 -7.61
N GLY A 77 0.85 -9.62 -7.36
CA GLY A 77 2.24 -9.27 -7.64
C GLY A 77 3.08 -9.18 -6.37
N ILE A 78 4.12 -10.00 -6.25
CA ILE A 78 4.95 -10.12 -5.04
C ILE A 78 6.38 -9.69 -5.41
N VAL A 79 6.72 -8.42 -5.16
CA VAL A 79 8.02 -7.85 -5.50
C VAL A 79 8.92 -7.85 -4.26
N ALA A 80 10.04 -8.57 -4.31
CA ALA A 80 11.00 -8.66 -3.21
C ALA A 80 10.33 -8.96 -1.85
N GLY A 81 9.40 -9.91 -1.84
CA GLY A 81 8.69 -10.40 -0.65
C GLY A 81 9.09 -11.82 -0.27
N GLY A 82 8.36 -12.42 0.67
CA GLY A 82 8.56 -13.81 1.09
C GLY A 82 7.24 -14.57 1.21
N PRO A 83 7.32 -15.87 1.55
CA PRO A 83 6.15 -16.75 1.60
C PRO A 83 5.16 -16.32 2.68
N TYR A 84 3.89 -16.69 2.48
CA TYR A 84 2.81 -16.49 3.44
C TYR A 84 3.21 -16.98 4.84
N PHE A 85 2.88 -16.17 5.87
CA PHE A 85 3.09 -16.49 7.29
C PHE A 85 4.55 -16.76 7.69
N CYS A 86 5.53 -16.35 6.87
CA CYS A 86 6.93 -16.71 7.06
C CYS A 86 7.47 -16.43 8.46
N ALA A 87 7.21 -15.25 9.02
CA ALA A 87 7.75 -14.87 10.32
C ALA A 87 7.02 -15.55 11.49
N MET A 88 5.93 -16.28 11.24
CA MET A 88 5.17 -17.04 12.24
C MET A 88 4.81 -16.24 13.51
N GLY A 89 4.56 -14.93 13.37
CA GLY A 89 4.25 -14.03 14.49
C GLY A 89 5.44 -13.69 15.37
N ASN A 90 6.67 -13.92 14.90
CA ASN A 90 7.89 -13.68 15.64
C ASN A 90 8.88 -12.79 14.87
N LEU A 91 9.19 -11.63 15.45
CA LEU A 91 10.17 -10.69 14.88
C LEU A 91 11.55 -11.32 14.66
N THR A 92 11.96 -12.31 15.46
CA THR A 92 13.28 -12.95 15.32
C THR A 92 13.41 -13.76 14.03
N TYR A 93 12.28 -14.21 13.45
CA TYR A 93 12.27 -14.99 12.20
C TYR A 93 12.34 -14.11 10.95
N THR A 94 12.21 -12.79 11.08
CA THR A 94 12.30 -11.87 9.94
C THR A 94 13.63 -11.99 9.19
N GLY A 95 14.75 -12.27 9.88
CA GLY A 95 16.04 -12.52 9.24
C GLY A 95 16.03 -13.73 8.31
N ILE A 96 15.40 -14.84 8.72
CA ILE A 96 15.23 -16.03 7.86
C ILE A 96 14.34 -15.66 6.67
N CYS A 97 13.22 -14.99 6.93
CA CYS A 97 12.24 -14.57 5.93
C CYS A 97 12.74 -13.56 4.91
N MET A 98 13.83 -12.85 5.23
CA MET A 98 14.51 -11.93 4.32
C MET A 98 15.73 -12.58 3.65
N GLY A 99 16.01 -13.86 3.91
CA GLY A 99 17.18 -14.58 3.41
C GLY A 99 18.50 -14.08 4.00
N GLN A 100 18.45 -13.40 5.14
CA GLN A 100 19.60 -12.79 5.79
C GLN A 100 20.41 -13.76 6.64
N VAL A 101 19.81 -14.88 7.05
CA VAL A 101 20.52 -15.93 7.79
C VAL A 101 21.28 -16.83 6.80
N PRO A 102 22.63 -16.89 6.86
CA PRO A 102 23.40 -17.69 5.91
C PRO A 102 22.99 -19.16 5.94
N ARG A 103 22.75 -19.73 4.75
CA ARG A 103 22.39 -21.16 4.55
C ARG A 103 21.08 -21.61 5.22
N VAL A 104 20.25 -20.68 5.69
CA VAL A 104 18.95 -20.98 6.30
C VAL A 104 17.86 -20.19 5.57
N PRO A 105 17.43 -20.63 4.37
CA PRO A 105 16.30 -20.03 3.69
C PRO A 105 14.98 -20.36 4.41
N PRO A 106 13.89 -19.61 4.18
CA PRO A 106 12.56 -20.00 4.64
C PRO A 106 12.18 -21.39 4.13
N ASN A 107 11.49 -22.18 4.96
CA ASN A 107 11.02 -23.51 4.57
C ASN A 107 9.59 -23.42 3.98
N PRO A 108 9.42 -23.51 2.64
CA PRO A 108 8.11 -23.35 2.02
C PRO A 108 7.14 -24.49 2.36
N ALA A 109 7.61 -25.72 2.56
CA ALA A 109 6.76 -26.86 2.91
C ALA A 109 6.16 -26.72 4.31
N MET A 110 6.96 -26.26 5.27
CA MET A 110 6.48 -25.97 6.63
C MET A 110 5.44 -24.85 6.63
N LEU A 111 5.69 -23.77 5.89
CA LEU A 111 4.76 -22.64 5.80
C LEU A 111 3.47 -23.02 5.05
N PHE A 112 3.56 -23.87 4.04
CA PHE A 112 2.40 -24.42 3.35
C PHE A 112 1.56 -25.31 4.29
N ALA A 113 2.17 -26.19 5.07
CA ALA A 113 1.46 -27.00 6.07
C ALA A 113 0.76 -26.16 7.15
N ALA A 114 1.36 -25.04 7.56
CA ALA A 114 0.72 -24.07 8.43
C ALA A 114 -0.52 -23.45 7.76
N ALA A 115 -0.41 -23.06 6.48
CA ALA A 115 -1.54 -22.55 5.71
C ALA A 115 -2.65 -23.61 5.54
N GLU A 116 -2.31 -24.88 5.30
CA GLU A 116 -3.29 -25.98 5.23
C GLU A 116 -4.08 -26.10 6.54
N THR A 117 -3.39 -25.95 7.68
CA THR A 117 -4.04 -25.94 8.99
C THR A 117 -4.98 -24.75 9.14
N SER A 118 -4.56 -23.54 8.80
CA SER A 118 -5.43 -22.35 8.80
C SER A 118 -6.64 -22.52 7.86
N SER A 119 -6.46 -23.16 6.70
CA SER A 119 -7.51 -23.40 5.71
C SER A 119 -8.53 -24.42 6.22
N ARG A 120 -8.09 -25.52 6.82
CA ARG A 120 -8.96 -26.55 7.41
C ARG A 120 -9.88 -26.01 8.51
N ILE A 121 -9.39 -25.05 9.30
CA ILE A 121 -10.19 -24.42 10.38
C ILE A 121 -11.00 -23.20 9.89
N GLY A 122 -10.97 -22.89 8.59
CA GLY A 122 -11.71 -21.76 8.01
C GLY A 122 -11.13 -20.37 8.32
N ALA A 123 -9.91 -20.29 8.86
CA ALA A 123 -9.26 -19.02 9.17
C ALA A 123 -8.75 -18.30 7.90
N ILE A 124 -8.51 -19.06 6.82
CA ILE A 124 -8.24 -18.56 5.47
C ILE A 124 -9.13 -19.27 4.47
N ASP A 125 -9.22 -18.75 3.25
CA ASP A 125 -9.90 -19.43 2.15
C ASP A 125 -9.28 -20.81 1.82
N PRO A 126 -10.04 -21.71 1.16
CA PRO A 126 -9.50 -22.97 0.65
C PRO A 126 -8.25 -22.76 -0.20
N LEU A 127 -7.15 -23.45 0.12
CA LEU A 127 -5.91 -23.35 -0.66
C LEU A 127 -6.07 -23.84 -2.11
N SER A 128 -7.06 -24.70 -2.38
CA SER A 128 -7.42 -25.13 -3.73
C SER A 128 -7.81 -23.96 -4.65
N ASN A 129 -8.27 -22.83 -4.10
CA ASN A 129 -8.54 -21.62 -4.88
C ASN A 129 -7.28 -21.11 -5.59
N LEU A 130 -6.10 -21.29 -4.99
CA LEU A 130 -4.83 -20.73 -5.48
C LEU A 130 -4.44 -21.30 -6.85
N GLY A 131 -4.78 -22.55 -7.16
CA GLY A 131 -4.41 -23.19 -8.44
C GLY A 131 -4.90 -22.44 -9.69
N SER A 132 -5.94 -21.62 -9.56
CA SER A 132 -6.49 -20.78 -10.64
C SER A 132 -5.95 -19.34 -10.68
N LYS A 133 -5.16 -18.92 -9.69
CA LYS A 133 -4.77 -17.52 -9.49
C LYS A 133 -3.49 -17.17 -10.24
N LYS A 134 -3.41 -15.93 -10.73
CA LYS A 134 -2.23 -15.40 -11.42
C LYS A 134 -1.25 -14.81 -10.41
N ILE A 135 -0.08 -15.43 -10.25
CA ILE A 135 0.95 -15.01 -9.31
C ILE A 135 2.19 -14.53 -10.06
N TYR A 136 2.46 -13.23 -10.01
CA TYR A 136 3.71 -12.63 -10.47
C TYR A 136 4.65 -12.47 -9.28
N ILE A 137 5.90 -12.91 -9.41
CA ILE A 137 6.93 -12.82 -8.38
C ILE A 137 8.18 -12.19 -9.01
N PHE A 138 8.80 -11.25 -8.30
CA PHE A 138 10.04 -10.60 -8.74
C PHE A 138 11.11 -10.63 -7.65
N SER A 139 12.33 -10.95 -8.06
CA SER A 139 13.55 -10.78 -7.28
C SER A 139 14.60 -10.03 -8.11
N GLY A 140 15.26 -9.04 -7.49
CA GLY A 140 16.42 -8.40 -8.09
C GLY A 140 17.71 -9.08 -7.66
N THR A 141 18.64 -9.31 -8.59
CA THR A 141 19.91 -10.00 -8.28
C THR A 141 20.85 -9.14 -7.43
N ALA A 142 20.62 -7.83 -7.35
CA ALA A 142 21.34 -6.90 -6.49
C ALA A 142 20.57 -6.58 -5.19
N ASP A 143 19.46 -7.27 -4.91
CA ASP A 143 18.70 -7.09 -3.67
C ASP A 143 19.49 -7.66 -2.47
N THR A 144 19.87 -6.76 -1.56
CA THR A 144 20.61 -7.10 -0.35
C THR A 144 19.74 -7.08 0.91
N ILE A 145 18.46 -6.72 0.79
CA ILE A 145 17.50 -6.58 1.89
C ILE A 145 16.58 -7.79 1.96
N VAL A 146 15.91 -8.16 0.87
CA VAL A 146 15.16 -9.42 0.75
C VAL A 146 15.84 -10.24 -0.32
N LYS A 147 16.75 -11.12 0.11
CA LYS A 147 17.58 -11.88 -0.82
C LYS A 147 16.74 -12.86 -1.62
N GLN A 148 17.23 -13.18 -2.81
CA GLN A 148 16.56 -14.08 -3.75
C GLN A 148 16.13 -15.43 -3.13
N SER A 149 16.91 -15.98 -2.19
CA SER A 149 16.55 -17.22 -1.49
C SER A 149 15.22 -17.15 -0.72
N ALA A 150 14.84 -15.98 -0.20
CA ALA A 150 13.52 -15.78 0.39
C ALA A 150 12.41 -15.70 -0.66
N VAL A 151 12.69 -15.04 -1.80
CA VAL A 151 11.75 -14.93 -2.91
C VAL A 151 11.52 -16.30 -3.57
N ASP A 152 12.57 -17.10 -3.74
CA ASP A 152 12.50 -18.49 -4.21
C ASP A 152 11.57 -19.32 -3.33
N ALA A 153 11.60 -19.13 -2.01
CA ALA A 153 10.68 -19.82 -1.10
C ALA A 153 9.20 -19.42 -1.35
N SER A 154 8.92 -18.18 -1.76
CA SER A 154 7.57 -17.77 -2.21
C SER A 154 7.14 -18.54 -3.45
N VAL A 155 8.02 -18.67 -4.45
CA VAL A 155 7.76 -19.46 -5.67
C VAL A 155 7.39 -20.89 -5.30
N GLN A 156 8.20 -21.52 -4.43
CA GLN A 156 7.94 -22.89 -3.98
C GLN A 156 6.64 -23.03 -3.18
N PHE A 157 6.30 -22.05 -2.33
CA PHE A 157 5.02 -22.03 -1.63
C PHE A 157 3.83 -22.09 -2.60
N PHE A 158 3.84 -21.26 -3.65
CA PHE A 158 2.75 -21.27 -4.64
C PHE A 158 2.74 -22.53 -5.52
N LYS A 159 3.90 -23.12 -5.80
CA LYS A 159 3.97 -24.45 -6.46
C LYS A 159 3.36 -25.55 -5.60
N LEU A 160 3.64 -25.56 -4.29
CA LEU A 160 2.98 -26.48 -3.34
C LEU A 160 1.47 -26.26 -3.28
N ALA A 161 1.03 -25.00 -3.40
CA ALA A 161 -0.38 -24.63 -3.55
C ALA A 161 -1.00 -24.98 -4.92
N ARG A 162 -0.27 -25.72 -5.77
CA ARG A 162 -0.68 -26.17 -7.11
C ARG A 162 -1.00 -25.04 -8.08
N VAL A 163 -0.36 -23.87 -7.93
CA VAL A 163 -0.35 -22.85 -8.98
C VAL A 163 0.48 -23.39 -10.15
N PRO A 164 -0.10 -23.59 -11.36
CA PRO A 164 0.65 -24.09 -12.50
C PRO A 164 1.63 -23.04 -13.02
N ASP A 165 2.70 -23.46 -13.70
CA ASP A 165 3.70 -22.54 -14.25
C ASP A 165 3.08 -21.50 -15.23
N SER A 166 2.00 -21.85 -15.94
CA SER A 166 1.25 -20.90 -16.79
C SER A 166 0.53 -19.78 -16.01
N ASN A 167 0.40 -19.93 -14.70
CA ASN A 167 -0.18 -18.97 -13.77
C ASN A 167 0.86 -18.40 -12.79
N LEU A 168 2.15 -18.76 -12.94
CA LEU A 168 3.24 -18.31 -12.08
C LEU A 168 4.37 -17.70 -12.92
N ALA A 169 4.46 -16.37 -12.93
CA ALA A 169 5.60 -15.67 -13.52
C ALA A 169 6.65 -15.40 -12.44
N TYR A 170 7.89 -15.87 -12.67
CA TYR A 170 9.02 -15.53 -11.80
C TYR A 170 10.10 -14.80 -12.59
N VAL A 171 10.33 -13.54 -12.22
CA VAL A 171 11.36 -12.67 -12.82
C VAL A 171 12.49 -12.48 -11.81
N SER A 172 13.67 -13.00 -12.11
CA SER A 172 14.79 -13.07 -11.15
C SER A 172 16.15 -12.71 -11.74
N ASN A 173 16.17 -12.15 -12.94
CA ASN A 173 17.39 -11.93 -13.72
C ASN A 173 17.77 -10.45 -13.89
N TYR A 174 16.98 -9.52 -13.35
CA TYR A 174 17.30 -8.09 -13.40
C TYR A 174 18.29 -7.72 -12.29
N PRO A 175 19.30 -6.87 -12.55
CA PRO A 175 20.24 -6.35 -11.55
C PRO A 175 19.60 -5.30 -10.63
N ALA A 176 18.31 -5.44 -10.33
CA ALA A 176 17.59 -4.56 -9.44
C ALA A 176 18.05 -4.76 -7.99
N GLY A 177 18.21 -3.67 -7.25
CA GLY A 177 18.30 -3.69 -5.79
C GLY A 177 16.91 -3.85 -5.17
N HIS A 178 16.81 -3.75 -3.85
CA HIS A 178 15.54 -3.83 -3.13
C HIS A 178 14.62 -2.66 -3.50
N SER A 179 13.75 -2.87 -4.50
CA SER A 179 12.97 -1.79 -5.09
C SER A 179 11.77 -2.31 -5.88
N PHE A 180 10.78 -1.44 -6.08
CA PHE A 180 9.83 -1.58 -7.17
C PHE A 180 10.47 -0.94 -8.41
N VAL A 181 10.48 -1.65 -9.54
CA VAL A 181 11.11 -1.14 -10.77
C VAL A 181 10.08 -0.35 -11.58
N SER A 182 10.14 0.97 -11.51
CA SER A 182 9.30 1.85 -12.31
C SER A 182 9.88 2.02 -13.72
N LYS A 183 9.01 2.35 -14.67
CA LYS A 183 9.39 2.58 -16.07
C LYS A 183 10.24 3.84 -16.27
N VAL A 184 10.00 4.90 -15.49
CA VAL A 184 10.48 6.27 -15.80
C VAL A 184 10.96 7.07 -14.58
N PHE A 185 11.12 6.41 -13.43
CA PHE A 185 11.45 7.11 -12.18
C PHE A 185 12.19 6.18 -11.22
N GLY A 186 13.20 6.72 -10.54
CA GLY A 186 13.79 6.07 -9.38
C GLY A 186 15.30 6.21 -9.33
N ASN A 187 15.89 5.50 -8.39
CA ASN A 187 17.33 5.33 -8.34
C ASN A 187 17.84 4.45 -9.49
N LEU A 188 19.16 4.37 -9.67
CA LEU A 188 19.79 3.38 -10.54
C LEU A 188 19.37 1.96 -10.16
N CYS A 189 19.22 1.07 -11.16
CA CYS A 189 18.73 -0.29 -11.00
C CYS A 189 19.24 -1.04 -9.74
N PRO A 190 20.55 -1.15 -9.43
CA PRO A 190 21.05 -1.95 -8.31
C PRO A 190 20.86 -1.31 -6.91
N THR A 191 20.24 -0.14 -6.82
CA THR A 191 20.17 0.63 -5.58
C THR A 191 19.26 0.00 -4.52
N ASN A 192 19.71 -0.04 -3.26
CA ASN A 192 18.95 -0.55 -2.11
C ASN A 192 18.62 0.59 -1.11
N ALA A 193 18.13 1.72 -1.62
CA ALA A 193 17.94 2.94 -0.84
C ALA A 193 16.62 3.65 -1.17
N THR A 194 16.24 4.61 -0.32
CA THR A 194 15.05 5.46 -0.51
C THR A 194 15.09 6.12 -1.91
N PRO A 195 13.94 6.25 -2.62
CA PRO A 195 12.59 5.89 -2.21
C PRO A 195 12.25 4.40 -2.35
N TYR A 196 13.24 3.52 -2.59
CA TYR A 196 13.06 2.10 -2.93
C TYR A 196 12.17 1.90 -4.16
N ILE A 197 12.29 2.85 -5.09
CA ILE A 197 11.77 2.80 -6.45
C ILE A 197 12.99 3.02 -7.33
N ASN A 198 13.22 2.11 -8.26
CA ASN A 198 14.38 2.16 -9.16
C ASN A 198 13.90 2.18 -10.61
N GLU A 199 14.77 2.69 -11.49
CA GLU A 199 14.61 2.63 -12.93
C GLU A 199 15.73 1.74 -13.49
N CYS A 200 15.34 0.64 -14.15
CA CYS A 200 16.27 -0.30 -14.77
C CYS A 200 16.33 -0.05 -16.27
N VAL A 201 17.24 0.83 -16.68
CA VAL A 201 17.46 1.29 -18.05
C VAL A 201 18.50 0.40 -18.72
N ASN A 202 18.17 -0.19 -19.88
CA ASN A 202 19.06 -1.08 -20.64
C ASN A 202 19.54 -2.32 -19.85
N ASP A 203 18.73 -2.77 -18.87
CA ASP A 203 19.02 -3.91 -18.02
C ASP A 203 18.07 -5.09 -18.32
N PRO A 204 18.54 -6.34 -18.33
CA PRO A 204 19.96 -6.72 -18.38
C PRO A 204 20.62 -6.26 -19.70
N PRO A 205 21.95 -6.03 -19.70
CA PRO A 205 22.66 -5.56 -20.89
C PRO A 205 22.46 -6.52 -22.08
N ASN A 206 22.32 -5.94 -23.28
CA ASN A 206 22.06 -6.62 -24.57
C ASN A 206 20.62 -7.12 -24.80
N THR A 207 19.62 -6.57 -24.11
CA THR A 207 18.24 -6.66 -24.59
C THR A 207 18.07 -5.66 -25.75
N ALA A 208 17.68 -6.15 -26.93
CA ALA A 208 17.49 -5.28 -28.09
C ALA A 208 16.37 -4.27 -27.81
N ASN A 209 16.69 -2.99 -27.98
CA ASN A 209 15.86 -1.79 -27.79
C ASN A 209 15.87 -1.21 -26.37
N ASP A 210 15.72 0.12 -26.32
CA ASP A 210 15.62 1.05 -25.18
C ASP A 210 14.51 0.64 -24.18
N ASN A 211 14.68 -0.50 -23.52
CA ASN A 211 13.62 -1.22 -22.81
C ASN A 211 13.78 -1.05 -21.29
N ASN A 212 13.37 0.10 -20.78
CA ASN A 212 13.15 0.23 -19.34
C ASN A 212 12.14 -0.82 -18.88
N TYR A 213 12.50 -1.62 -17.87
CA TYR A 213 11.57 -2.62 -17.33
C TYR A 213 10.38 -1.96 -16.65
N ASP A 214 9.20 -2.12 -17.24
CA ASP A 214 7.94 -1.62 -16.70
C ASP A 214 7.29 -2.69 -15.83
N GLN A 215 7.65 -2.74 -14.53
CA GLN A 215 7.14 -3.75 -13.62
C GLN A 215 5.64 -3.60 -13.36
N ALA A 216 5.11 -2.37 -13.33
CA ALA A 216 3.68 -2.13 -13.21
C ALA A 216 2.91 -2.75 -14.38
N GLY A 217 3.37 -2.51 -15.61
CA GLY A 217 2.82 -3.11 -16.81
C GLY A 217 2.96 -4.64 -16.81
N ALA A 218 4.10 -5.18 -16.38
CA ALA A 218 4.34 -6.62 -16.31
C ALA A 218 3.37 -7.32 -15.33
N ILE A 219 3.19 -6.76 -14.13
CA ILE A 219 2.25 -7.27 -13.12
C ILE A 219 0.82 -7.24 -13.66
N LEU A 220 0.37 -6.08 -14.14
CA LEU A 220 -1.01 -5.90 -14.57
C LEU A 220 -1.35 -6.76 -15.79
N GLN A 221 -0.47 -6.85 -16.78
CA GLN A 221 -0.70 -7.70 -17.95
C GLN A 221 -0.66 -9.19 -17.61
N PHE A 222 0.21 -9.61 -16.69
CA PHE A 222 0.24 -11.00 -16.27
C PHE A 222 -1.08 -11.43 -15.58
N ILE A 223 -1.62 -10.55 -14.73
CA ILE A 223 -2.83 -10.84 -13.96
C ILE A 223 -4.10 -10.69 -14.82
N TYR A 224 -4.22 -9.60 -15.58
CA TYR A 224 -5.44 -9.25 -16.31
C TYR A 224 -5.43 -9.68 -17.78
N GLY A 225 -4.31 -10.24 -18.28
CA GLY A 225 -4.12 -10.57 -19.68
C GLY A 225 -3.77 -9.34 -20.52
N LYS A 226 -4.10 -9.39 -21.81
CA LYS A 226 -3.80 -8.30 -22.74
C LYS A 226 -4.50 -7.00 -22.30
N LEU A 227 -3.72 -5.93 -22.16
CA LEU A 227 -4.17 -4.58 -21.82
C LEU A 227 -3.87 -3.59 -22.95
N ASN A 228 -4.61 -2.48 -22.98
CA ASN A 228 -4.28 -1.31 -23.80
C ASN A 228 -2.96 -0.71 -23.33
N GLN A 229 -2.25 -0.05 -24.24
CA GLN A 229 -1.02 0.68 -23.92
C GLN A 229 -1.28 1.74 -22.84
N PRO A 230 -0.30 2.01 -21.96
CA PRO A 230 -0.45 2.98 -20.89
C PRO A 230 -0.56 4.40 -21.45
N ALA A 231 -1.31 5.26 -20.75
CA ALA A 231 -1.34 6.69 -21.07
C ALA A 231 0.02 7.32 -20.83
N ALA A 232 0.46 8.26 -21.69
CA ALA A 232 1.64 9.07 -21.40
C ALA A 232 1.43 9.94 -20.13
N LYS A 233 0.22 10.48 -19.99
CA LYS A 233 -0.24 11.21 -18.81
C LYS A 233 -1.65 10.73 -18.44
N PRO A 234 -1.87 10.17 -17.24
CA PRO A 234 -3.20 9.74 -16.79
C PRO A 234 -4.16 10.94 -16.68
N THR A 235 -5.44 10.77 -17.06
CA THR A 235 -6.48 11.79 -16.89
C THR A 235 -7.37 11.55 -15.67
N GLY A 236 -7.39 10.32 -15.15
CA GLY A 236 -8.13 9.96 -13.95
C GLY A 236 -7.77 10.78 -12.70
N LYS A 237 -8.61 10.64 -11.68
CA LYS A 237 -8.54 11.44 -10.45
C LYS A 237 -7.86 10.67 -9.34
N LEU A 238 -6.80 11.23 -8.79
CA LEU A 238 -6.23 10.80 -7.53
C LEU A 238 -6.97 11.48 -6.37
N ARG A 239 -7.45 10.70 -5.40
CA ARG A 239 -8.21 11.18 -4.25
C ARG A 239 -7.64 10.63 -2.96
N ALA A 240 -7.49 11.50 -1.97
CA ALA A 240 -7.28 11.10 -0.59
C ALA A 240 -8.59 10.63 0.04
N PHE A 241 -8.52 9.71 1.01
CA PHE A 241 -9.66 9.29 1.82
C PHE A 241 -9.22 9.00 3.26
N ASP A 242 -10.17 9.09 4.19
CA ASP A 242 -9.95 8.80 5.61
C ASP A 242 -9.95 7.29 5.86
N GLN A 243 -8.78 6.71 6.14
CA GLN A 243 -8.64 5.28 6.43
C GLN A 243 -9.22 4.89 7.80
N LYS A 244 -9.47 5.86 8.69
CA LYS A 244 -10.04 5.57 10.02
C LYS A 244 -11.45 5.00 9.88
N LEU A 245 -12.19 5.42 8.85
CA LEU A 245 -13.50 4.87 8.50
C LEU A 245 -13.46 3.37 8.17
N TYR A 246 -12.27 2.83 7.86
CA TYR A 246 -12.09 1.46 7.41
C TYR A 246 -11.25 0.63 8.37
N GLY A 247 -10.84 1.15 9.53
CA GLY A 247 -10.14 0.37 10.56
C GLY A 247 -8.78 0.93 11.00
N ALA A 248 -8.27 1.99 10.35
CA ALA A 248 -7.00 2.60 10.76
C ALA A 248 -7.05 3.21 12.18
N ALA A 249 -8.24 3.53 12.69
CA ALA A 249 -8.43 4.01 14.06
C ALA A 249 -8.06 2.96 15.13
N ASN A 250 -7.88 1.70 14.76
CA ASN A 250 -7.37 0.69 15.68
C ASN A 250 -5.94 1.09 16.13
N PRO A 251 -5.70 1.23 17.45
CA PRO A 251 -4.44 1.76 17.97
C PRO A 251 -3.22 0.88 17.68
N VAL A 252 -3.44 -0.42 17.36
CA VAL A 252 -2.35 -1.31 16.98
C VAL A 252 -2.12 -1.42 15.48
N SER A 253 -2.93 -0.77 14.64
CA SER A 253 -2.85 -0.95 13.18
C SER A 253 -1.55 -0.42 12.56
N SER A 254 -0.94 0.62 13.14
CA SER A 254 0.08 1.46 12.46
C SER A 254 -0.38 2.03 11.11
N MET A 255 -1.66 1.95 10.75
CA MET A 255 -2.16 2.51 9.50
C MET A 255 -2.19 4.03 9.61
N ALA A 256 -1.91 4.71 8.50
CA ALA A 256 -2.03 6.16 8.44
C ALA A 256 -3.51 6.58 8.49
N ASP A 257 -3.78 7.83 8.86
CA ASP A 257 -5.14 8.39 8.80
C ASP A 257 -5.63 8.53 7.35
N VAL A 258 -4.72 8.70 6.39
CA VAL A 258 -5.04 9.01 4.99
C VAL A 258 -4.52 7.94 4.06
N GLY A 259 -5.39 7.48 3.15
CA GLY A 259 -5.07 6.57 2.04
C GLY A 259 -5.39 7.24 0.72
N HIS A 260 -4.96 6.65 -0.40
CA HIS A 260 -5.18 7.21 -1.73
C HIS A 260 -5.88 6.24 -2.67
N VAL A 261 -6.66 6.76 -3.60
CA VAL A 261 -7.25 5.99 -4.68
C VAL A 261 -7.15 6.75 -5.99
N PHE A 262 -6.66 6.09 -7.03
CA PHE A 262 -6.70 6.57 -8.40
C PHE A 262 -7.91 5.99 -9.12
N ILE A 263 -8.75 6.85 -9.68
CA ILE A 263 -9.99 6.47 -10.37
C ILE A 263 -9.91 6.99 -11.81
N PRO A 264 -9.75 6.11 -12.81
CA PRO A 264 -9.87 6.49 -14.21
C PRO A 264 -11.20 7.19 -14.51
N ASP A 265 -11.20 8.17 -15.41
CA ASP A 265 -12.44 8.90 -15.77
C ASP A 265 -13.52 7.97 -16.32
N SER A 266 -13.11 6.88 -16.98
CA SER A 266 -14.01 5.82 -17.47
C SER A 266 -14.80 5.15 -16.34
N CYS A 267 -14.24 5.07 -15.12
CA CYS A 267 -14.83 4.41 -13.96
C CYS A 267 -15.86 5.27 -13.21
N GLY A 268 -15.91 6.57 -13.49
CA GLY A 268 -16.93 7.48 -12.94
C GLY A 268 -18.28 7.42 -13.67
N LYS A 269 -18.39 6.65 -14.77
CA LYS A 269 -19.56 6.65 -15.66
C LYS A 269 -20.62 5.63 -15.21
N PRO A 270 -21.94 5.89 -15.43
CA PRO A 270 -23.02 5.00 -14.96
C PRO A 270 -23.00 3.55 -15.49
N ARG A 271 -22.34 3.28 -16.62
CA ARG A 271 -22.20 1.94 -17.23
C ARG A 271 -20.78 1.39 -17.12
N ALA A 272 -19.93 1.98 -16.28
CA ALA A 272 -18.60 1.46 -16.04
C ALA A 272 -18.66 0.04 -15.45
N ASN A 273 -17.74 -0.82 -15.88
CA ASN A 273 -17.43 -2.08 -15.24
C ASN A 273 -15.91 -2.12 -15.04
N CYS A 274 -15.46 -1.55 -13.92
CA CYS A 274 -14.03 -1.36 -13.70
C CYS A 274 -13.42 -2.52 -12.93
N LYS A 275 -12.11 -2.67 -13.08
CA LYS A 275 -11.28 -3.61 -12.32
C LYS A 275 -10.72 -2.88 -11.11
N LEU A 276 -10.18 -3.62 -10.14
CA LEU A 276 -9.53 -3.03 -8.96
C LEU A 276 -8.16 -3.66 -8.73
N HIS A 277 -7.13 -2.84 -8.64
CA HIS A 277 -5.80 -3.25 -8.18
C HIS A 277 -5.46 -2.56 -6.85
N VAL A 278 -5.03 -3.33 -5.85
CA VAL A 278 -4.56 -2.79 -4.58
C VAL A 278 -3.04 -2.76 -4.60
N SER A 279 -2.43 -1.58 -4.50
CA SER A 279 -0.98 -1.40 -4.51
C SER A 279 -0.46 -1.05 -3.12
N ILE A 280 0.37 -1.92 -2.57
CA ILE A 280 0.81 -1.91 -1.17
C ILE A 280 2.30 -1.58 -1.09
N HIS A 281 2.59 -0.40 -0.54
CA HIS A 281 3.98 0.08 -0.40
C HIS A 281 4.81 -0.75 0.58
N GLY A 282 6.14 -0.70 0.42
CA GLY A 282 7.07 -1.33 1.35
C GLY A 282 7.35 -0.50 2.61
N CYS A 283 8.23 -1.02 3.45
CA CYS A 283 8.79 -0.27 4.57
C CYS A 283 9.44 1.02 4.06
N ARG A 284 9.28 2.13 4.80
CA ARG A 284 9.83 3.46 4.46
C ARG A 284 9.31 4.05 3.14
N GLN A 285 8.17 3.57 2.64
CA GLN A 285 7.56 4.05 1.40
C GLN A 285 6.15 4.61 1.58
N SER A 286 5.74 4.85 2.83
CA SER A 286 4.50 5.54 3.11
C SER A 286 4.55 6.98 2.64
N GLN A 287 3.39 7.62 2.56
CA GLN A 287 3.30 9.04 2.28
C GLN A 287 4.15 9.90 3.25
N GLN A 288 4.18 9.52 4.53
CA GLN A 288 5.04 10.15 5.53
C GLN A 288 6.54 10.05 5.19
N SER A 289 6.96 9.02 4.45
CA SER A 289 8.37 8.73 4.20
C SER A 289 8.86 9.25 2.86
N ILE A 290 8.06 9.17 1.79
CA ILE A 290 8.47 9.50 0.42
C ILE A 290 7.46 10.39 -0.32
N GLY A 291 6.56 11.06 0.40
CA GLY A 291 5.57 11.93 -0.23
C GLY A 291 4.61 11.15 -1.12
N ASP A 292 4.44 11.56 -2.37
CA ASP A 292 3.48 10.97 -3.30
C ASP A 292 4.09 9.95 -4.28
N ASP A 293 5.37 9.61 -4.11
CA ASP A 293 6.10 8.79 -5.06
C ASP A 293 5.44 7.41 -5.29
N TRP A 294 5.02 6.72 -4.23
CA TRP A 294 4.42 5.39 -4.36
C TRP A 294 3.12 5.37 -5.18
N TYR A 295 2.28 6.39 -5.04
CA TYR A 295 0.96 6.42 -5.70
C TYR A 295 0.92 7.30 -6.94
N THR A 296 2.06 7.90 -7.35
CA THR A 296 2.15 8.72 -8.57
C THR A 296 3.27 8.31 -9.53
N LYS A 297 4.34 7.63 -9.07
CA LYS A 297 5.56 7.40 -9.88
C LYS A 297 5.83 5.96 -10.27
N LEU A 298 5.01 4.99 -9.85
CA LEU A 298 5.20 3.57 -10.20
C LEU A 298 4.75 3.20 -11.62
N TYR A 299 4.18 4.15 -12.37
CA TYR A 299 3.56 3.92 -13.69
C TYR A 299 2.28 3.05 -13.67
N LEU A 300 1.80 2.65 -12.49
CA LEU A 300 0.51 1.95 -12.32
C LEU A 300 -0.68 2.78 -12.81
N ASN A 301 -0.73 4.08 -12.48
CA ASN A 301 -1.84 4.96 -12.89
C ASN A 301 -1.92 5.09 -14.42
N ASN A 302 -0.79 5.07 -15.12
CA ASN A 302 -0.71 5.15 -16.58
C ASN A 302 -1.37 3.95 -17.25
N TRP A 303 -1.10 2.74 -16.74
CA TRP A 303 -1.78 1.52 -17.19
C TRP A 303 -3.24 1.51 -16.78
N ALA A 304 -3.54 1.92 -15.56
CA ALA A 304 -4.88 1.91 -15.00
C ALA A 304 -5.86 2.79 -15.79
N ASP A 305 -5.42 3.96 -16.22
CA ASP A 305 -6.24 4.98 -16.88
C ASP A 305 -6.84 4.49 -18.20
N THR A 306 -6.04 3.81 -19.03
CA THR A 306 -6.47 3.30 -20.34
C THR A 306 -7.15 1.93 -20.27
N ASN A 307 -7.20 1.32 -19.09
CA ASN A 307 -7.70 -0.06 -18.90
C ASN A 307 -8.86 -0.17 -17.91
N GLY A 308 -9.37 0.96 -17.40
CA GLY A 308 -10.48 0.96 -16.44
C GLY A 308 -10.16 0.21 -15.15
N ILE A 309 -8.92 0.36 -14.66
CA ILE A 309 -8.46 -0.25 -13.41
C ILE A 309 -8.43 0.86 -12.36
N ILE A 310 -9.22 0.73 -11.31
CA ILE A 310 -9.08 1.58 -10.13
C ILE A 310 -7.87 1.10 -9.34
N VAL A 311 -7.04 2.02 -8.85
CA VAL A 311 -5.88 1.64 -8.01
C VAL A 311 -6.06 2.18 -6.61
N LEU A 312 -6.18 1.27 -5.63
CA LEU A 312 -6.25 1.59 -4.21
C LEU A 312 -4.83 1.55 -3.63
N TYR A 313 -4.45 2.58 -2.89
CA TYR A 313 -3.15 2.74 -2.23
C TYR A 313 -3.33 2.93 -0.71
N PRO A 314 -3.56 1.85 0.04
CA PRO A 314 -3.58 1.89 1.49
C PRO A 314 -2.23 2.37 2.04
N GLN A 315 -2.23 2.99 3.21
CA GLN A 315 -1.02 3.57 3.83
C GLN A 315 -0.82 3.11 5.27
N VAL A 316 0.45 2.86 5.64
CA VAL A 316 0.89 2.68 7.04
C VAL A 316 1.94 3.73 7.40
N ASN A 317 2.00 4.15 8.66
CA ASN A 317 2.98 5.12 9.15
C ASN A 317 4.00 4.47 10.08
N LYS A 318 5.12 5.17 10.30
CA LYS A 318 6.10 4.77 11.31
C LYS A 318 5.44 4.89 12.69
N SER A 319 5.68 3.89 13.53
CA SER A 319 5.33 3.93 14.95
C SER A 319 6.59 3.68 15.80
N LEU A 320 6.89 4.62 16.69
CA LEU A 320 7.96 4.48 17.69
C LEU A 320 7.45 3.99 19.04
N ARG A 321 6.14 3.75 19.16
CA ARG A 321 5.48 3.32 20.41
C ARG A 321 5.02 1.87 20.27
N ARG A 322 3.91 1.47 20.91
CA ARG A 322 3.29 0.17 20.69
C ARG A 322 2.21 0.29 19.61
N PRO A 323 2.25 -0.52 18.54
CA PRO A 323 3.31 -1.46 18.18
C PRO A 323 4.57 -0.75 17.71
N TYR A 324 5.74 -1.37 17.94
CA TYR A 324 7.02 -0.82 17.52
C TYR A 324 7.25 -1.16 16.05
N ASN A 325 7.10 -0.16 15.19
CA ASN A 325 7.22 -0.28 13.73
C ASN A 325 7.92 0.97 13.17
N PRO A 326 9.20 1.20 13.51
CA PRO A 326 9.91 2.45 13.20
C PRO A 326 10.14 2.67 11.71
N ARG A 327 9.96 1.62 10.90
CA ARG A 327 10.11 1.66 9.44
C ARG A 327 8.79 1.83 8.71
N GLY A 328 7.64 1.83 9.41
CA GLY A 328 6.33 1.96 8.77
C GLY A 328 6.09 0.84 7.76
N CYS A 329 6.30 -0.41 8.19
CA CYS A 329 6.03 -1.60 7.40
C CYS A 329 4.60 -2.09 7.59
N TRP A 330 4.09 -2.85 6.63
CA TRP A 330 2.89 -3.67 6.84
C TRP A 330 3.19 -4.81 7.83
N ASP A 331 2.17 -5.32 8.48
CA ASP A 331 2.30 -6.40 9.46
C ASP A 331 2.46 -7.74 8.76
N TRP A 332 3.69 -8.22 8.76
CA TRP A 332 4.07 -9.56 8.30
C TRP A 332 4.83 -10.35 9.36
N TRP A 333 4.92 -9.83 10.59
CA TRP A 333 5.60 -10.50 11.71
C TRP A 333 4.78 -10.54 13.01
N GLY A 334 3.50 -10.16 12.96
CA GLY A 334 2.54 -10.31 14.05
C GLY A 334 2.51 -9.15 15.04
N PHE A 335 2.96 -7.94 14.66
CA PHE A 335 2.93 -6.81 15.60
C PHE A 335 1.52 -6.31 15.92
N THR A 336 0.53 -6.62 15.07
CA THR A 336 -0.90 -6.35 15.34
C THR A 336 -1.61 -7.49 16.06
N GLY A 337 -0.90 -8.60 16.35
CA GLY A 337 -1.41 -9.78 17.05
C GLY A 337 -1.10 -11.08 16.30
N SER A 338 -1.33 -12.22 16.97
CA SER A 338 -1.06 -13.56 16.42
C SER A 338 -1.85 -13.87 15.15
N ASN A 339 -2.97 -13.18 14.94
CA ASN A 339 -3.88 -13.40 13.82
C ASN A 339 -3.52 -12.60 12.56
N TYR A 340 -2.35 -11.93 12.52
CA TYR A 340 -1.95 -11.00 11.44
C TYR A 340 -2.00 -11.56 10.00
N ALA A 341 -1.97 -12.88 9.84
CA ALA A 341 -1.95 -13.55 8.53
C ALA A 341 -3.28 -14.25 8.17
N ILE A 342 -4.30 -14.22 9.04
CA ILE A 342 -5.60 -14.86 8.77
C ILE A 342 -6.71 -13.84 8.50
N LYS A 343 -7.88 -14.28 8.03
CA LYS A 343 -9.04 -13.39 7.86
C LYS A 343 -9.35 -12.65 9.15
N GLY A 344 -9.67 -11.36 9.03
CA GLY A 344 -9.92 -10.47 10.17
C GLY A 344 -8.67 -9.89 10.81
N ALA A 345 -7.46 -10.20 10.31
CA ALA A 345 -6.24 -9.51 10.72
C ALA A 345 -6.39 -7.99 10.59
N VAL A 346 -5.90 -7.22 11.57
CA VAL A 346 -6.19 -5.78 11.69
C VAL A 346 -5.96 -5.00 10.39
N GLN A 347 -4.81 -5.19 9.74
CA GLN A 347 -4.50 -4.47 8.50
C GLN A 347 -5.21 -5.06 7.27
N MET A 348 -5.34 -6.39 7.16
CA MET A 348 -6.05 -6.99 6.03
C MET A 348 -7.54 -6.68 6.06
N ASP A 349 -8.17 -6.76 7.23
CA ASP A 349 -9.57 -6.40 7.44
C ASP A 349 -9.83 -4.94 7.03
N ALA A 350 -8.91 -4.03 7.36
CA ALA A 350 -9.02 -2.64 6.94
C ALA A 350 -8.93 -2.47 5.42
N ILE A 351 -8.02 -3.17 4.76
CA ILE A 351 -7.92 -3.18 3.30
C ILE A 351 -9.20 -3.79 2.68
N MET A 352 -9.70 -4.90 3.22
CA MET A 352 -10.93 -5.53 2.71
C MET A 352 -12.16 -4.63 2.90
N LYS A 353 -12.24 -3.86 3.99
CA LYS A 353 -13.27 -2.83 4.19
C LYS A 353 -13.17 -1.69 3.18
N MET A 354 -11.96 -1.27 2.80
CA MET A 354 -11.77 -0.28 1.72
C MET A 354 -12.22 -0.83 0.37
N ILE A 355 -11.88 -2.08 0.06
CA ILE A 355 -12.33 -2.79 -1.16
C ILE A 355 -13.87 -2.89 -1.18
N ALA A 356 -14.49 -3.27 -0.06
CA ALA A 356 -15.95 -3.30 0.06
C ALA A 356 -16.59 -1.92 -0.13
N ALA A 357 -16.01 -0.87 0.45
CA ALA A 357 -16.50 0.51 0.34
C ALA A 357 -16.45 1.03 -1.11
N LEU A 358 -15.46 0.59 -1.89
CA LEU A 358 -15.36 0.87 -3.33
C LEU A 358 -16.43 0.14 -4.17
N GLY A 359 -17.16 -0.81 -3.59
CA GLY A 359 -18.22 -1.59 -4.26
C GLY A 359 -17.75 -2.92 -4.84
N ALA A 360 -16.56 -3.41 -4.45
CA ALA A 360 -15.95 -4.60 -5.03
C ALA A 360 -16.25 -5.92 -4.27
N LEU A 361 -16.96 -5.87 -3.13
CA LEU A 361 -17.38 -7.07 -2.36
C LEU A 361 -18.89 -7.08 -2.14
#